data_AF-A0A376TPL9-F1
#
_entry.id   AF-A0A376TPL9-F1
#
_cell.length_a   1.000
_cell.length_b   1.000
_cell.length_c   1.000
_cell.angle_alpha   90.00
_cell.angle_beta   90.00
_cell.angle_gamma   90.00
#
_symmetry.space_group_name_H-M   'P 1'
#
loop_
_entity.id
_entity.type
_entity.pdbx_description
1 polymer ?
#
loop_
_entity_poly.entity_id
_entity_poly.type
_entity_poly.pdbx_seq_one_letter_code
_entity_poly.pdbx_strand_id
1 'polypeptide(L)' 'MYRAAATQHNLEVLASRGLLIWGPDSGSQACGDIGPGRMLDPLTIVDMAVAHFSPVNDLKHLNIMITAGPDA' A
#
# COMPACT_ATOMS: atom_id res chain seq x y z
N MET A 1 -21.17 3.03 -4.02
CA MET A 1 -20.09 2.79 -5.01
C MET A 1 -19.02 1.84 -4.48
N TYR A 2 -18.28 2.18 -3.43
CA TYR A 2 -17.17 1.34 -2.96
C TYR A 2 -17.55 -0.13 -2.67
N ARG A 3 -18.64 -0.34 -1.93
CA ARG A 3 -19.14 -1.70 -1.59
C ARG A 3 -19.79 -2.47 -2.76
N ALA A 4 -19.87 -1.89 -3.96
CA ALA A 4 -20.46 -2.59 -5.09
C ALA A 4 -19.60 -3.82 -5.46
N ALA A 5 -20.23 -4.94 -5.79
CA ALA A 5 -19.54 -6.20 -6.11
C ALA A 5 -18.50 -6.03 -7.21
N ALA A 6 -18.80 -5.24 -8.26
CA ALA A 6 -17.86 -4.94 -9.33
C ALA A 6 -16.60 -4.22 -8.84
N THR A 7 -16.75 -3.25 -7.92
CA THR A 7 -15.61 -2.52 -7.34
C THR A 7 -14.76 -3.45 -6.47
N GLN A 8 -15.39 -4.31 -5.66
CA GLN A 8 -14.66 -5.27 -4.82
C GLN A 8 -13.88 -6.28 -5.66
N HIS A 9 -14.50 -6.84 -6.70
CA HIS A 9 -13.83 -7.72 -7.65
C HIS A 9 -12.62 -7.04 -8.33
N ASN A 10 -12.77 -5.78 -8.75
CA ASN A 10 -11.66 -5.05 -9.36
C ASN A 10 -10.50 -4.84 -8.37
N LEU A 11 -10.79 -4.55 -7.09
CA LEU A 11 -9.76 -4.42 -6.06
C LEU A 11 -9.01 -5.74 -5.83
N GLU A 12 -9.72 -6.86 -5.81
CA GLU A 12 -9.11 -8.20 -5.71
C GLU A 12 -8.17 -8.48 -6.90
N VAL A 13 -8.58 -8.15 -8.12
CA VAL A 13 -7.77 -8.32 -9.34
C VAL A 13 -6.51 -7.44 -9.30
N LEU A 14 -6.61 -6.21 -8.79
CA LEU A 14 -5.44 -5.34 -8.64
C LEU A 14 -4.48 -5.87 -7.57
N ALA A 15 -5.02 -6.34 -6.44
CA ALA A 15 -4.22 -6.96 -5.39
C ALA A 15 -3.52 -8.23 -5.88
N SER A 16 -4.19 -9.08 -6.67
CA SER A 16 -3.61 -10.30 -7.23
C SER A 16 -2.47 -10.03 -8.23
N ARG A 17 -2.42 -8.82 -8.79
CA ARG A 17 -1.34 -8.34 -9.67
C ARG A 17 -0.19 -7.69 -8.90
N GLY A 18 -0.25 -7.64 -7.58
CA GLY A 18 0.77 -7.04 -6.73
C GLY A 18 0.72 -5.51 -6.67
N LEU A 19 -0.40 -4.88 -7.08
CA LEU A 19 -0.55 -3.44 -6.91
C LEU A 19 -0.82 -3.11 -5.44
N LEU A 20 -0.17 -2.05 -4.97
CA LEU A 20 -0.43 -1.48 -3.66
C LEU A 20 -1.76 -0.70 -3.70
N ILE A 21 -2.68 -1.06 -2.80
CA ILE A 21 -3.99 -0.43 -2.68
C ILE A 21 -4.03 0.30 -1.32
N TRP A 22 -4.22 1.62 -1.35
CA TRP A 22 -4.37 2.42 -0.15
C TRP A 22 -5.82 2.87 0.04
N GLY A 23 -6.32 2.69 1.28
CA GLY A 23 -7.67 3.11 1.66
C GLY A 23 -8.77 2.16 1.19
N PRO A 24 -10.03 2.63 1.11
CA PRO A 24 -10.49 3.99 1.32
C PRO A 24 -10.58 4.34 2.81
N ASP A 25 -10.79 5.63 3.08
CA ASP A 25 -11.25 6.08 4.39
C ASP A 25 -12.78 5.87 4.54
N SER A 26 -13.25 5.94 5.78
CA SER A 26 -14.66 5.95 6.13
C SER A 26 -15.09 7.34 6.61
N GLY A 27 -16.24 7.81 6.15
CA GLY A 27 -16.74 9.12 6.54
C GLY A 27 -18.08 9.43 5.91
N SER A 28 -18.52 10.68 6.05
CA SER A 28 -19.75 11.14 5.40
C SER A 28 -19.63 11.07 3.88
N GLN A 29 -20.72 10.67 3.24
CA GLN A 29 -20.83 10.50 1.80
C GLN A 29 -21.77 11.55 1.21
N ALA A 30 -21.69 11.75 -0.10
CA ALA A 30 -22.54 12.71 -0.81
C ALA A 30 -24.05 12.38 -0.68
N CYS A 31 -24.40 11.12 -0.41
CA CYS A 31 -25.78 10.69 -0.16
C CYS A 31 -26.25 10.88 1.28
N GLY A 32 -25.40 11.37 2.20
CA GLY A 32 -25.71 11.52 3.61
C GLY A 32 -25.40 10.28 4.47
N ASP A 33 -25.03 9.15 3.85
CA ASP A 33 -24.57 7.96 4.57
C ASP A 33 -23.18 8.15 5.17
N ILE A 34 -22.83 7.30 6.14
CA ILE A 34 -21.48 7.19 6.70
C ILE A 34 -20.93 5.79 6.41
N GLY A 35 -19.77 5.73 5.77
CA GLY A 35 -19.14 4.46 5.44
C GLY A 35 -17.92 4.58 4.54
N PRO A 36 -17.34 3.45 4.11
CA PRO A 36 -16.12 3.43 3.32
C PRO A 36 -16.34 3.93 1.90
N GLY A 37 -15.33 4.60 1.36
CA GLY A 37 -15.31 5.08 -0.02
C GLY A 37 -14.81 6.51 -0.18
N ARG A 38 -14.48 7.18 0.92
CA ARG A 38 -13.80 8.48 0.89
C ARG A 38 -12.32 8.26 0.57
N MET A 39 -11.73 9.20 -0.16
CA MET A 39 -10.27 9.22 -0.30
C MET A 39 -9.63 9.38 1.08
N LEU A 40 -8.49 8.74 1.30
CA LEU A 40 -7.65 9.03 2.46
C LEU A 40 -7.30 10.53 2.50
N ASP A 41 -7.00 11.03 3.69
CA ASP A 41 -6.49 12.39 3.81
C ASP A 41 -5.24 12.57 2.93
N PRO A 42 -5.12 13.68 2.17
CA PRO A 42 -3.97 13.88 1.29
C PRO A 42 -2.62 13.77 2.01
N LEU A 43 -2.51 14.23 3.25
CA LEU A 43 -1.25 14.13 4.01
C LEU A 43 -0.95 12.68 4.39
N THR A 44 -1.97 11.88 4.71
CA THR A 44 -1.80 10.43 4.90
C THR A 44 -1.27 9.76 3.64
N ILE A 45 -1.75 10.17 2.45
CA ILE A 45 -1.24 9.63 1.17
C ILE A 45 0.23 10.01 0.97
N VAL A 46 0.60 11.26 1.27
CA VAL A 46 1.99 11.72 1.20
C VAL A 46 2.88 10.90 2.14
N ASP A 47 2.47 10.71 3.39
CA ASP A 47 3.25 9.96 4.39
C ASP A 47 3.47 8.50 3.96
N MET A 48 2.43 7.83 3.47
CA MET A 48 2.55 6.47 2.95
C MET A 48 3.46 6.39 1.73
N ALA A 49 3.40 7.37 0.82
CA ALA A 49 4.27 7.42 -0.34
C ALA A 49 5.74 7.62 0.05
N VAL A 50 6.01 8.55 0.96
CA VAL A 50 7.35 8.78 1.50
C VAL A 50 7.87 7.50 2.16
N ALA A 51 7.08 6.84 3.00
CA ALA A 51 7.47 5.60 3.65
C ALA A 51 7.73 4.46 2.64
N HIS A 52 6.89 4.33 1.60
CA HIS A 52 7.02 3.28 0.59
C HIS A 52 8.29 3.41 -0.26
N PHE A 53 8.66 4.65 -0.63
CA PHE A 53 9.85 4.92 -1.46
C PHE A 53 11.11 5.23 -0.65
N SER A 54 11.02 5.23 0.68
CA SER A 54 12.18 5.49 1.53
C SER A 54 13.19 4.34 1.42
N PRO A 55 14.48 4.65 1.19
CA PRO A 55 15.51 3.62 1.12
C PRO A 55 15.64 2.93 2.49
N VAL A 56 15.59 1.60 2.48
CA VAL A 56 15.89 0.79 3.66
C VAL A 56 17.40 0.84 3.87
N ASN A 57 17.81 1.33 5.04
CA ASN A 57 19.18 1.67 5.38
C ASN A 57 19.67 0.94 6.64
N ASP A 58 18.98 -0.13 7.00
CA ASP A 58 19.24 -0.97 8.15
C ASP A 58 20.68 -1.49 8.21
N LEU A 59 21.27 -1.84 7.07
CA LEU A 59 22.63 -2.39 7.00
C LEU A 59 23.73 -1.33 6.84
N LYS A 60 23.42 -0.03 6.82
CA LYS A 60 24.42 1.04 6.56
C LYS A 60 25.62 1.04 7.53
N HIS A 61 25.49 0.42 8.69
CA HIS A 61 26.50 0.39 9.73
C HIS A 61 27.27 -0.94 9.81
N LEU A 62 26.96 -1.90 8.92
CA LEU A 62 27.53 -3.23 8.93
C LEU A 62 28.55 -3.39 7.81
N ASN A 63 29.69 -4.01 8.13
CA ASN A 63 30.62 -4.53 7.15
C ASN A 63 30.29 -6.01 6.92
N ILE A 64 29.68 -6.32 5.77
CA ILE A 64 29.19 -7.66 5.46
C ILE A 64 30.14 -8.34 4.47
N MET A 65 30.70 -9.49 4.85
CA MET A 65 31.45 -10.38 3.94
C MET A 65 30.53 -11.50 3.47
N ILE A 66 30.32 -11.61 2.15
CA ILE A 66 29.52 -12.67 1.53
C ILE A 66 30.47 -13.57 0.73
N THR A 67 30.50 -14.86 1.04
CA THR A 67 31.20 -15.88 0.24
C THR A 67 30.17 -16.79 -0.44
N ALA A 68 30.38 -17.13 -1.71
CA ALA A 68 29.50 -18.04 -2.45
C ALA A 68 30.32 -18.84 -3.48
N GLY A 69 30.27 -20.17 -3.37
CA GLY A 69 30.85 -21.14 -4.30
C GLY A 69 30.71 -22.56 -3.75
N PRO A 70 30.45 -23.59 -4.58
CA PRO A 70 30.62 -24.97 -4.16
C PRO A 70 32.11 -25.29 -4.06
N ASP A 71 32.53 -25.92 -2.96
CA ASP A 71 33.82 -26.60 -2.92
C ASP A 71 33.73 -27.84 -3.81
N ALA A 72 34.70 -28.00 -4.71
CA ALA A 72 34.77 -29.07 -5.71
C ALA A 72 34.87 -30.47 -5.09
#